data_AF-A0A5B7KI16-F1
#
_entry.id   AF-A0A5B7KI16-F1
#
_cell.length_a   1.000
_cell.length_b   1.000
_cell.length_c   1.000
_cell.angle_alpha   90.00
_cell.angle_beta   90.00
_cell.angle_gamma   90.00
#
_symmetry.space_group_name_H-M   'P 1'
#
loop_
_entity.id
_entity.type
_entity.pdbx_description
1 polymer ?
#
loop_
_entity_poly.entity_id
_entity_poly.type
_entity_poly.pdbx_seq_one_letter_code
_entity_poly.pdbx_strand_id
1 'polypeptide(L)'
;MWQVKFAPEKTQPMVITRSQGEADQLRLGPDTIEILGVEVDSRLQFDHHLEKVARSASSKVNLLCRMKHLLHADGLLTLYKAQVRPIMEYAPLTWMSSARCQPAK
;
A
#
# COMPACT_ATOMS: atom_id res chain seq x y z
N MET A 1 27.79 -17.17 -17.07
CA MET A 1 26.35 -17.48 -16.94
C MET A 1 25.98 -17.21 -15.49
N TRP A 2 25.14 -16.22 -15.20
CA TRP A 2 24.74 -15.91 -13.82
C TRP A 2 23.67 -16.90 -13.39
N GLN A 3 24.03 -17.86 -12.53
CA GLN A 3 23.06 -18.76 -11.91
C GLN A 3 22.50 -18.09 -10.65
N VAL A 4 21.27 -17.59 -10.73
CA VAL A 4 20.54 -17.06 -9.57
C VAL A 4 19.77 -18.21 -8.94
N LYS A 5 19.99 -18.46 -7.64
CA LYS A 5 19.22 -19.42 -6.85
C LYS A 5 18.09 -18.68 -6.15
N PHE A 6 16.85 -19.04 -6.46
CA PHE A 6 15.68 -18.50 -5.77
C PHE A 6 15.44 -19.24 -4.46
N ALA A 7 15.06 -18.48 -3.42
CA ALA A 7 14.64 -19.02 -2.14
C ALA A 7 13.12 -19.30 -2.21
N PRO A 8 12.67 -20.57 -2.28
CA PRO A 8 11.26 -20.91 -2.51
C PRO A 8 10.34 -20.34 -1.40
N GLU A 9 10.86 -20.20 -0.18
CA GLU A 9 10.11 -19.68 0.96
C GLU A 9 9.91 -18.15 0.93
N LYS A 10 10.71 -17.42 0.13
CA LYS A 10 10.61 -15.95 -0.02
C LYS A 10 10.06 -15.52 -1.38
N THR A 11 9.96 -16.45 -2.32
CA THR A 11 9.65 -16.14 -3.72
C THR A 11 8.19 -16.49 -4.00
N GLN A 12 7.34 -15.48 -4.09
CA GLN A 12 5.95 -15.63 -4.49
C GLN A 12 5.79 -15.18 -5.96
N PRO A 13 5.27 -16.03 -6.85
CA PRO A 13 5.02 -15.65 -8.24
C PRO A 13 3.71 -14.85 -8.36
N MET A 14 3.74 -13.79 -9.18
CA MET A 14 2.55 -13.05 -9.61
C MET A 14 2.68 -12.70 -11.09
N VAL A 15 1.62 -12.96 -11.86
CA VAL A 15 1.57 -12.65 -13.30
C VAL A 15 0.81 -11.34 -13.49
N ILE A 16 1.47 -10.36 -14.12
CA ILE A 16 0.88 -9.05 -14.42
C ILE A 16 0.74 -8.93 -15.94
N THR A 17 -0.50 -8.84 -16.43
CA THR A 17 -0.81 -8.63 -17.85
C THR A 17 -1.74 -7.45 -18.06
N ARG A 18 -1.66 -6.82 -19.23
CA ARG A 18 -2.55 -5.72 -19.63
C ARG A 18 -3.87 -6.21 -20.21
N SER A 19 -3.91 -7.45 -20.72
CA SER A 19 -5.13 -8.03 -21.31
C SER A 19 -6.03 -8.61 -20.20
N GLN A 20 -7.26 -8.10 -20.07
CA GLN A 20 -8.26 -8.67 -19.16
C GLN A 20 -8.84 -10.02 -19.64
N GLY A 21 -8.48 -10.47 -20.85
CA GLY A 21 -8.88 -11.76 -21.39
C GLY A 21 -8.10 -12.91 -20.76
N GLU A 22 -8.84 -13.85 -20.17
CA GLU A 22 -8.41 -15.20 -19.75
C GLU A 22 -7.25 -15.27 -18.73
N ALA A 23 -7.24 -14.37 -17.74
CA ALA A 23 -6.36 -14.48 -16.57
C ALA A 23 -6.76 -15.61 -15.60
N ASP A 24 -7.99 -16.14 -15.70
CA ASP A 24 -8.54 -17.14 -14.77
C ASP A 24 -7.91 -18.55 -14.89
N GLN A 25 -7.22 -18.87 -16.00
CA GLN A 25 -6.62 -20.19 -16.18
C GLN A 25 -5.22 -20.35 -15.56
N LEU A 26 -4.58 -19.26 -15.11
CA LEU A 26 -3.21 -19.28 -14.57
C LEU A 26 -3.18 -18.78 -13.12
N ARG A 27 -3.90 -19.46 -12.22
CA ARG A 27 -3.81 -19.21 -10.77
C ARG A 27 -2.51 -19.80 -10.20
N LEU A 28 -1.38 -19.19 -10.55
CA LEU A 28 -0.05 -19.64 -10.16
C LEU A 28 0.45 -19.06 -8.82
N GLY A 29 -0.35 -18.22 -8.14
CA GLY A 29 0.08 -17.56 -6.90
C GLY A 29 -1.09 -17.09 -6.02
N PRO A 30 -0.79 -16.57 -4.83
CA PRO A 30 -1.78 -16.03 -3.91
C PRO A 30 -2.50 -14.80 -4.50
N ASP A 31 -3.75 -14.57 -4.10
CA ASP A 31 -4.56 -13.45 -4.58
C ASP A 31 -3.95 -12.08 -4.18
N THR A 32 -3.13 -12.05 -3.11
CA THR A 32 -2.42 -10.87 -2.63
C THR A 32 -0.94 -11.17 -2.37
N ILE A 33 -0.04 -10.26 -2.74
CA ILE A 33 1.39 -10.32 -2.38
C ILE A 33 1.83 -9.05 -1.66
N GLU A 34 2.82 -9.17 -0.79
CA GLU A 34 3.45 -8.02 -0.13
C GLU A 34 4.80 -7.73 -0.78
N ILE A 35 4.92 -6.55 -1.40
CA ILE A 35 6.18 -6.05 -1.98
C ILE A 35 6.58 -4.80 -1.21
N LEU A 36 7.69 -4.89 -0.47
CA LEU A 36 8.29 -3.75 0.25
C LEU A 36 7.29 -3.04 1.21
N GLY A 37 6.38 -3.80 1.83
CA GLY A 37 5.33 -3.26 2.71
C GLY A 37 4.07 -2.77 2.00
N VAL A 38 4.00 -2.88 0.67
CA VAL A 38 2.81 -2.61 -0.14
C VAL A 38 2.10 -3.91 -0.44
N GLU A 39 0.80 -3.94 -0.14
CA GLU A 39 -0.04 -5.10 -0.41
C GLU A 39 -0.68 -4.93 -1.79
N VAL A 40 -0.32 -5.81 -2.71
CA VAL A 40 -0.76 -5.80 -4.10
C VAL A 40 -1.77 -6.91 -4.30
N ASP A 41 -2.99 -6.53 -4.66
CA ASP A 41 -4.04 -7.47 -5.05
C ASP A 41 -3.87 -7.89 -6.52
N SER A 42 -4.28 -9.11 -6.84
CA SER A 42 -4.39 -9.70 -8.17
C SER A 42 -5.09 -8.81 -9.19
N ARG A 43 -6.10 -8.03 -8.76
CA ARG A 43 -6.84 -7.07 -9.60
C ARG A 43 -6.18 -5.69 -9.68
N LEU A 44 -5.06 -5.50 -8.98
CA LEU A 44 -4.33 -4.24 -8.89
C LEU A 44 -5.24 -3.07 -8.44
N GLN A 45 -6.24 -3.33 -7.60
CA GLN A 45 -7.16 -2.29 -7.10
C GLN A 45 -6.61 -1.55 -5.87
N PHE A 46 -5.76 -2.22 -5.07
CA PHE A 46 -5.11 -1.66 -3.86
C PHE A 46 -6.08 -1.17 -2.77
N ASP A 47 -7.38 -1.50 -2.85
CA ASP A 47 -8.41 -1.02 -1.92
C ASP A 47 -8.10 -1.39 -0.46
N HIS A 48 -7.75 -2.66 -0.21
CA HIS A 48 -7.38 -3.13 1.12
C HIS A 48 -6.14 -2.42 1.68
N HIS A 49 -5.14 -2.22 0.82
CA HIS A 49 -3.92 -1.50 1.18
C HIS A 49 -4.21 -0.04 1.53
N LEU A 50 -5.02 0.64 0.70
CA LEU A 50 -5.43 2.02 0.93
C LEU A 50 -6.19 2.16 2.24
N GLU A 51 -7.09 1.22 2.54
CA GLU A 51 -7.84 1.23 3.80
C GLU A 51 -6.90 1.06 5.00
N LYS A 52 -5.94 0.13 4.94
CA LYS A 52 -4.92 -0.08 5.99
C LYS A 52 -4.09 1.19 6.22
N VAL A 53 -3.65 1.85 5.14
CA VAL A 53 -2.87 3.09 5.20
C VAL A 53 -3.70 4.23 5.79
N ALA A 54 -4.94 4.40 5.32
CA ALA A 54 -5.87 5.42 5.80
C ALA A 54 -6.21 5.22 7.28
N ARG A 55 -6.47 3.98 7.71
CA ARG A 55 -6.69 3.64 9.13
C ARG A 55 -5.46 3.97 9.98
N SER A 56 -4.26 3.65 9.51
CA SER A 56 -3.00 3.96 10.20
C SER A 56 -2.82 5.47 10.39
N ALA A 57 -3.00 6.26 9.32
CA ALA A 57 -2.93 7.71 9.39
C ALA A 57 -4.01 8.30 10.29
N SER A 58 -5.25 7.81 10.19
CA SER A 58 -6.37 8.25 11.03
C SER A 58 -6.14 7.99 12.51
N SER A 59 -5.58 6.83 12.86
CA SER A 59 -5.21 6.49 14.24
C SER A 59 -4.19 7.48 14.82
N LYS A 60 -3.16 7.82 14.03
CA LYS A 60 -2.15 8.81 14.44
C LYS A 60 -2.75 10.21 14.61
N VAL A 61 -3.63 10.63 13.70
CA VAL A 61 -4.36 11.90 13.82
C VAL A 61 -5.26 11.91 15.06
N ASN A 62 -5.97 10.82 15.34
CA ASN A 62 -6.80 10.71 16.54
C ASN A 62 -5.97 10.83 17.83
N LEU A 63 -4.78 10.23 17.86
CA LEU A 63 -3.85 10.39 18.98
C LEU A 63 -3.42 11.86 19.13
N LEU A 64 -3.07 12.53 18.03
CA LEU A 64 -2.75 13.96 18.03
C LEU A 64 -3.91 14.82 18.57
N CYS A 65 -5.14 14.54 18.14
CA CYS A 65 -6.33 15.24 18.62
C CYS A 65 -6.51 15.09 20.14
N ARG A 66 -6.25 13.90 20.70
CA ARG A 66 -6.30 13.67 22.15
C ARG A 66 -5.17 14.39 22.89
N MET A 67 -3.98 14.44 22.30
CA MET A 67 -2.80 15.10 22.87
C MET A 67 -2.82 16.63 22.73
N LYS A 68 -3.77 17.19 21.97
CA LYS A 68 -3.90 18.64 21.72
C LYS A 68 -3.95 19.48 23.01
N HIS A 69 -4.52 18.94 24.09
CA HIS A 69 -4.62 19.63 25.38
C HIS A 69 -3.35 19.54 26.22
N LEU A 70 -2.41 18.67 25.86
CA LEU A 70 -1.18 18.39 26.62
C LEU A 70 0.05 19.06 26.02
N LEU A 71 0.06 19.34 24.71
CA LEU A 71 1.20 19.88 23.99
C LEU A 71 0.95 21.30 23.46
N HIS A 72 2.02 22.08 23.33
CA HIS A 72 1.99 23.35 22.61
C HIS A 72 1.78 23.12 21.10
N ALA A 73 1.26 24.14 20.41
CA ALA A 73 0.92 24.06 18.98
C ALA A 73 2.11 23.61 18.10
N ASP A 74 3.31 24.11 18.38
CA ASP A 74 4.52 23.75 17.65
C ASP A 74 4.93 22.27 17.84
N GLY A 75 4.74 21.75 19.06
CA GLY A 75 4.98 20.33 19.35
C GLY A 75 4.00 19.43 18.61
N LEU A 76 2.73 19.84 18.56
CA LEU A 76 1.69 19.12 17.82
C LEU A 76 1.96 19.12 16.30
N LEU A 77 2.39 20.26 15.76
CA LEU A 77 2.79 20.40 14.36
C LEU A 77 4.00 19.53 14.01
N THR A 78 4.99 19.50 14.90
CA THR A 78 6.19 18.66 14.74
C THR A 78 5.80 17.18 14.70
N LEU A 79 4.94 16.74 15.61
CA LEU A 79 4.50 15.35 15.67
C LEU A 79 3.63 14.97 14.47
N TYR A 80 2.76 15.87 13.99
CA TYR A 80 2.01 15.68 12.75
C TYR A 80 2.94 15.50 11.54
N LYS A 81 3.93 16.38 11.37
CA LYS A 81 4.91 16.30 10.28
C LYS A 81 5.78 15.04 10.36
N ALA A 82 6.11 14.58 11.56
CA ALA A 82 6.92 13.38 11.74
C ALA A 82 6.13 12.08 11.49
N GLN A 83 4.85 12.04 11.88
CA GLN A 83 4.11 10.77 11.96
C GLN A 83 3.04 10.57 10.90
N VAL A 84 2.31 11.63 10.53
CA VAL A 84 1.16 11.57 9.62
C VAL A 84 1.58 11.92 8.20
N ARG A 85 2.34 13.00 8.05
CA ARG A 85 2.82 13.50 6.75
C ARG A 85 3.52 12.44 5.88
N PRO A 86 4.49 11.63 6.37
CA PRO A 86 5.15 10.64 5.51
C PRO A 86 4.18 9.58 4.97
N ILE A 87 3.15 9.22 5.74
CA ILE A 87 2.13 8.27 5.29
C ILE A 87 1.26 8.88 4.19
N MET A 88 0.93 10.17 4.28
CA MET A 88 0.06 10.83 3.32
C MET A 88 0.78 11.37 2.08
N GLU A 89 2.07 11.72 2.17
CA GLU A 89 2.82 12.31 1.06
C GLU A 89 3.59 11.28 0.23
N TYR A 90 4.24 10.31 0.87
CA TYR A 90 5.06 9.34 0.15
C TYR A 90 4.26 8.15 -0.37
N ALA A 91 3.29 7.69 0.42
CA ALA A 91 2.60 6.45 0.15
C ALA A 91 1.69 6.48 -1.10
N PRO A 92 0.98 7.59 -1.45
CA PRO A 92 0.22 7.65 -2.70
C PRO A 92 1.03 7.42 -3.97
N LEU A 93 2.33 7.76 -4.00
CA LEU A 93 3.16 7.60 -5.19
C LEU A 93 3.25 6.14 -5.65
N THR A 94 3.09 5.17 -4.76
CA THR A 94 3.20 3.74 -5.09
C THR A 94 1.91 3.14 -5.66
N TRP A 95 0.73 3.69 -5.35
CA TRP A 95 -0.57 3.14 -5.80
C TRP A 95 -1.48 4.12 -6.57
N MET A 96 -1.13 5.41 -6.68
CA MET A 96 -1.95 6.41 -7.40
C MET A 96 -2.07 6.10 -8.91
N SER A 97 -1.16 5.29 -9.46
CA SER A 97 -1.26 4.81 -10.85
C SER A 97 -2.37 3.79 -11.07
N SER A 98 -2.83 3.13 -10.01
CA SER A 98 -3.84 2.06 -10.07
C SER A 98 -5.26 2.59 -10.27
N ALA A 99 -5.53 3.84 -9.86
CA ALA A 99 -6.83 4.49 -10.04
C ALA A 99 -7.19 4.70 -11.53
N ARG A 100 -6.20 4.75 -12.44
CA ARG A 100 -6.42 4.89 -13.89
C ARG A 100 -6.78 3.56 -14.57
N CYS A 101 -6.59 2.44 -13.90
CA CYS A 101 -6.83 1.11 -14.45
C CYS A 101 -8.25 0.59 -14.17
N GLN A 102 -9.11 1.38 -13.52
CA GLN A 102 -10.52 1.01 -13.38
C GLN A 102 -11.20 1.12 -14.75
N PRO A 103 -11.83 0.05 -15.26
CA PRO A 103 -12.66 0.16 -16.45
C PRO A 103 -13.80 1.13 -16.13
N ALA A 104 -14.07 2.05 -17.07
CA ALA A 104 -15.23 2.92 -17.01
C ALA A 104 -16.48 2.03 -16.81
N LYS A 105 -17.24 2.35 -15.77
CA LYS A 105 -18.43 1.61 -15.35
C LYS A 105 -19.53 1.71 -16.39
#